data_AF-A0A914XYE9-F1
#
_entry.id   AF-A0A914XYE9-F1
#
_cell.length_a   1.000
_cell.length_b   1.000
_cell.length_c   1.000
_cell.angle_alpha   90.00
_cell.angle_beta   90.00
_cell.angle_gamma   90.00
#
_symmetry.space_group_name_H-M   'P 1'
#
loop_
_entity.id
_entity.type
_entity.pdbx_description
1 polymer ?
#
loop_
_entity_poly.entity_id
_entity_poly.type
_entity_poly.pdbx_seq_one_letter_code
_entity_poly.pdbx_strand_id
1 'polypeptide(L)'
;MGVLNNWLSEEESLWIQSRIHLRALRYYSNWRQYFAGYTFGRQYWQSPEDDHLPLLREFLARKEYDDSGNDMFYQLFASDDAYYATLPWQPLADYPTCPETLKDMSDL
;
A
#
# COMPACT_ATOMS: atom_id res chain seq x y z
N MET A 1 -5.40 10.71 6.45
CA MET A 1 -4.73 11.14 7.69
C MET A 1 -3.76 12.31 7.44
N GLY A 2 -2.77 12.22 6.55
CA GLY A 2 -1.81 13.31 6.32
C GLY A 2 -2.42 14.67 5.96
N VAL A 3 -3.29 14.71 4.94
CA VAL A 3 -4.00 15.94 4.54
C VAL A 3 -4.93 16.45 5.64
N LEU A 4 -5.74 15.56 6.23
CA LEU A 4 -6.69 15.92 7.30
C LEU A 4 -6.00 16.48 8.55
N ASN A 5 -4.77 16.05 8.83
CA ASN A 5 -3.94 16.54 9.92
C ASN A 5 -3.09 17.77 9.55
N ASN A 6 -3.24 18.31 8.32
CA ASN A 6 -2.42 19.37 7.76
C ASN A 6 -0.91 19.07 7.75
N TRP A 7 -0.52 17.80 7.65
CA TRP A 7 0.88 17.39 7.51
C TRP A 7 1.35 17.38 6.05
N LEU A 8 0.40 17.27 5.12
CA LEU A 8 0.63 17.29 3.68
C LEU A 8 -0.44 18.16 3.03
N SER A 9 -0.07 18.88 1.98
CA SER A 9 -1.06 19.43 1.05
C SER A 9 -1.71 18.32 0.22
N GLU A 10 -2.84 18.62 -0.42
CA GLU A 10 -3.48 17.68 -1.35
C GLU A 10 -2.55 17.35 -2.53
N GLU A 11 -1.83 18.34 -3.03
CA GLU A 11 -0.87 18.18 -4.14
C GLU A 11 0.28 17.23 -3.77
N GLU A 12 0.85 17.42 -2.57
CA GLU A 12 1.90 16.56 -2.02
C GLU A 12 1.39 15.13 -1.82
N SER A 13 0.18 14.99 -1.27
CA SER A 13 -0.41 13.67 -1.06
C SER A 13 -0.69 12.94 -2.37
N LEU A 14 -1.23 13.63 -3.37
CA LEU A 14 -1.49 13.06 -4.70
C LEU A 14 -0.19 12.64 -5.38
N TRP A 15 0.85 13.48 -5.33
CA TRP A 15 2.14 13.14 -5.90
C TRP A 15 2.77 11.91 -5.24
N ILE A 16 2.81 11.86 -3.90
CA ILE A 16 3.35 10.70 -3.17
C ILE A 16 2.57 9.42 -3.53
N GLN A 17 1.24 9.49 -3.52
CA GLN A 17 0.39 8.35 -3.87
C GLN A 17 0.63 7.90 -5.32
N SER A 18 0.88 8.82 -6.24
CA SER A 18 1.15 8.48 -7.64
C SER A 18 2.50 7.78 -7.82
N ARG A 19 3.52 8.13 -7.02
CA ARG A 19 4.82 7.42 -6.98
C ARG A 19 4.66 6.00 -6.43
N ILE A 20 3.86 5.83 -5.38
CA ILE A 20 3.52 4.51 -4.83
C ILE A 20 2.79 3.68 -5.90
N HIS A 21 1.83 4.26 -6.62
CA HIS A 21 1.11 3.60 -7.70
C HIS A 21 2.05 3.13 -8.82
N LEU A 22 2.97 3.98 -9.28
CA LEU A 22 3.96 3.61 -10.30
C LEU A 22 4.87 2.45 -9.85
N ARG A 23 5.35 2.49 -8.60
CA ARG A 23 6.11 1.36 -8.04
C ARG A 23 5.25 0.10 -7.95
N ALA A 24 3.99 0.23 -7.53
CA ALA A 24 3.08 -0.89 -7.44
C ALA A 24 2.88 -1.56 -8.81
N LEU A 25 2.59 -0.78 -9.86
CA LEU A 25 2.46 -1.27 -11.24
C LEU A 25 3.74 -1.95 -11.76
N ARG A 26 4.93 -1.52 -11.30
CA ARG A 26 6.21 -2.12 -11.70
C ARG A 26 6.42 -3.51 -11.09
N TYR A 27 6.02 -3.72 -9.84
CA TYR A 27 6.34 -4.94 -9.08
C TYR A 27 5.19 -5.93 -8.96
N TYR A 28 3.94 -5.50 -9.18
CA TYR A 28 2.75 -6.32 -9.02
C TYR A 28 1.87 -6.31 -10.26
N SER A 29 1.12 -7.39 -10.48
CA SER A 29 0.29 -7.58 -11.68
C SER A 29 -1.19 -7.28 -11.47
N ASN A 30 -1.66 -7.11 -10.22
CA ASN A 30 -3.05 -6.80 -9.88
C ASN A 30 -3.18 -6.35 -8.41
N TRP A 31 -4.37 -5.87 -8.05
CA TRP A 31 -4.70 -5.41 -6.69
C TRP A 31 -4.46 -6.46 -5.61
N ARG A 32 -4.72 -7.75 -5.88
CA ARG A 32 -4.51 -8.84 -4.91
C ARG A 32 -3.03 -9.03 -4.58
N GLN A 33 -2.17 -9.04 -5.61
CA GLN A 33 -0.73 -9.15 -5.41
C GLN A 33 -0.18 -7.93 -4.65
N TYR A 34 -0.61 -6.72 -5.04
CA TYR A 34 -0.23 -5.50 -4.35
C TYR A 34 -0.66 -5.50 -2.88
N PHE A 35 -1.92 -5.84 -2.61
CA PHE A 35 -2.44 -5.89 -1.24
C PHE A 35 -1.69 -6.93 -0.41
N ALA A 36 -1.45 -8.14 -0.94
CA ALA A 36 -0.68 -9.16 -0.25
C ALA A 36 0.74 -8.68 0.09
N GLY A 37 1.43 -8.01 -0.85
CA GLY A 37 2.75 -7.43 -0.63
C GLY A 37 2.75 -6.31 0.40
N TYR A 38 1.79 -5.40 0.31
CA TYR A 38 1.58 -4.32 1.28
C TYR A 38 1.36 -4.86 2.69
N THR A 39 0.45 -5.82 2.86
CA THR A 39 0.16 -6.46 4.14
C THR A 39 1.40 -7.11 4.73
N PHE A 40 2.12 -7.90 3.92
CA PHE A 40 3.32 -8.58 4.38
C PHE A 40 4.38 -7.58 4.86
N GLY A 41 4.61 -6.52 4.08
CA GLY A 41 5.54 -5.44 4.45
C GLY A 41 5.12 -4.71 5.73
N ARG A 42 3.82 -4.42 5.89
CA ARG A 42 3.27 -3.79 7.11
C ARG A 42 3.48 -4.67 8.34
N GLN A 43 3.18 -5.96 8.24
CA GLN A 43 3.36 -6.91 9.34
C GLN A 43 4.84 -7.07 9.70
N TYR A 44 5.72 -7.14 8.70
CA TYR A 44 7.16 -7.16 8.96
C TYR A 44 7.61 -5.91 9.72
N TRP A 45 7.17 -4.72 9.30
CA TRP A 45 7.51 -3.46 9.96
C TRP A 45 6.97 -3.36 11.40
N GLN A 46 5.82 -3.97 11.68
CA GLN A 46 5.19 -4.01 12.99
C GLN A 46 5.66 -5.16 13.88
N SER A 47 6.42 -6.10 13.31
CA SER A 47 6.93 -7.23 14.07
C SER A 47 7.89 -6.74 15.16
N PRO A 48 7.97 -7.43 16.30
CA PRO A 48 8.95 -7.10 17.33
C PRO A 48 10.37 -7.06 16.73
N GLU A 49 11.17 -6.07 17.12
CA GLU A 49 12.60 -6.01 16.77
C GLU A 49 13.35 -7.12 17.52
N ASP A 50 13.27 -8.33 16.99
CA ASP A 50 14.00 -9.50 17.46
C ASP A 50 14.49 -10.28 16.24
N ASP A 51 15.80 -10.54 16.17
CA ASP A 51 16.42 -11.40 15.15
C ASP A 51 15.97 -12.88 15.26
N HIS A 52 15.08 -13.18 16.21
CA HIS A 52 14.48 -14.48 16.42
C HIS A 52 13.44 -14.85 15.33
N LEU A 53 13.96 -15.42 14.24
CA LEU A 53 13.18 -15.90 13.08
C LEU A 53 11.93 -16.73 13.40
N PRO A 54 11.92 -17.63 14.41
CA PRO A 54 10.69 -18.35 14.77
C PRO A 54 9.56 -17.44 15.25
N LEU A 55 9.86 -16.37 16.00
CA LEU A 55 8.87 -15.41 16.48
C LEU A 55 8.34 -14.55 15.34
N LEU A 56 9.22 -14.10 14.44
CA LEU A 56 8.81 -13.41 13.21
C LEU A 56 7.88 -14.30 12.36
N ARG A 57 8.23 -15.58 12.19
CA ARG A 57 7.38 -16.54 11.47
C ARG A 57 6.01 -16.68 12.12
N GLU A 58 5.96 -16.82 13.45
CA GLU A 58 4.71 -16.92 14.18
C GLU A 58 3.87 -15.65 13.99
N PHE A 59 4.48 -14.47 14.15
CA PHE A 59 3.82 -13.18 13.96
C PHE A 59 3.20 -13.04 12.57
N LEU A 60 3.97 -13.32 11.52
CA LEU A 60 3.50 -13.27 10.13
C LEU A 60 2.42 -14.33 9.83
N ALA A 61 2.47 -15.49 10.48
CA ALA A 61 1.50 -16.57 10.29
C ALA A 61 0.13 -16.26 10.90
N ARG A 62 0.07 -15.46 11.97
CA ARG A 62 -1.19 -15.09 12.63
C ARG A 62 -2.10 -14.24 11.74
N LYS A 63 -1.53 -13.55 10.74
CA LYS A 63 -2.25 -12.69 9.80
C LYS A 63 -3.23 -11.73 10.50
N GLU A 64 -2.80 -11.13 11.61
CA GLU A 64 -3.65 -10.19 12.34
C GLU A 64 -3.78 -8.91 11.52
N TYR A 65 -4.93 -8.74 10.89
CA TYR A 65 -5.35 -7.46 10.33
C TYR A 65 -6.17 -6.71 11.38
N ASP A 66 -6.08 -5.38 11.36
CA ASP A 66 -7.14 -4.56 11.96
C ASP A 66 -8.47 -4.78 11.20
N ASP A 67 -9.60 -4.32 11.75
CA ASP A 67 -10.92 -4.53 11.14
C ASP A 67 -10.97 -4.04 9.68
N SER A 68 -10.33 -2.91 9.38
CA SER A 68 -10.27 -2.37 8.03
C SER A 68 -9.45 -3.24 7.05
N GLY A 69 -8.36 -3.84 7.52
CA GLY A 69 -7.55 -4.76 6.74
C GLY A 69 -8.27 -6.07 6.48
N ASN A 70 -9.04 -6.58 7.45
CA ASN A 70 -9.91 -7.74 7.25
C ASN A 70 -10.98 -7.45 6.20
N ASP A 71 -11.68 -6.32 6.31
CA ASP A 71 -12.69 -5.92 5.34
C ASP A 71 -12.12 -5.83 3.92
N MET A 72 -10.95 -5.20 3.77
CA MET A 72 -10.29 -5.08 2.47
C MET A 72 -9.87 -6.45 1.93
N PHE A 73 -9.36 -7.34 2.78
CA PHE A 73 -9.03 -8.71 2.39
C PHE A 73 -10.29 -9.44 1.88
N TYR A 74 -11.40 -9.38 2.60
CA TYR A 74 -12.64 -9.99 2.14
C TYR A 74 -13.12 -9.38 0.83
N GLN A 75 -13.10 -8.06 0.68
CA GLN A 75 -13.55 -7.42 -0.55
C GLN A 75 -12.63 -7.68 -1.75
N LEU A 76 -11.34 -7.97 -1.55
CA LEU A 76 -10.43 -8.30 -2.65
C LEU A 76 -10.45 -9.79 -3.03
N PHE A 77 -10.73 -10.68 -2.07
CA PHE A 77 -10.57 -12.12 -2.23
C PHE A 77 -11.88 -12.91 -2.18
N ALA A 78 -13.04 -12.29 -1.86
CA ALA A 78 -14.32 -12.98 -1.80
C ALA A 78 -14.77 -13.55 -3.15
N SER A 79 -14.51 -12.85 -4.25
CA SER A 79 -14.77 -13.32 -5.62
C SER A 79 -13.99 -12.50 -6.64
N ASP A 80 -13.95 -12.98 -7.89
CA ASP A 80 -13.39 -12.23 -9.03
C ASP A 80 -14.25 -11.03 -9.43
N ASP A 81 -15.54 -11.03 -9.10
CA ASP A 81 -16.47 -9.95 -9.39
C ASP A 81 -16.55 -8.91 -8.26
N ALA A 82 -15.72 -9.04 -7.23
CA ALA A 82 -15.71 -8.11 -6.12
C ALA A 82 -15.16 -6.74 -6.57
N TYR A 83 -15.77 -5.65 -6.10
CA TYR A 83 -15.52 -4.29 -6.62
C TYR A 83 -14.03 -3.94 -6.75
N TYR A 84 -13.24 -4.09 -5.68
CA TYR A 84 -11.81 -3.76 -5.73
C TYR A 84 -10.99 -4.70 -6.63
N ALA A 85 -11.39 -5.96 -6.79
CA ALA A 85 -10.73 -6.89 -7.72
C ALA A 85 -10.97 -6.50 -9.19
N THR A 86 -12.11 -5.87 -9.48
CA THR A 86 -12.49 -5.42 -10.84
C THR A 86 -11.90 -4.06 -11.23
N LEU A 87 -11.32 -3.31 -10.29
CA LEU A 87 -10.72 -2.01 -10.61
C LEU A 87 -9.56 -2.17 -11.60
N PRO A 88 -9.42 -1.30 -12.60
CA PRO A 88 -8.33 -1.40 -13.57
C PRO A 88 -6.96 -1.34 -12.90
N TRP A 89 -6.11 -2.32 -13.20
CA TRP A 89 -4.70 -2.33 -12.83
C TRP A 89 -3.87 -1.76 -13.98
N GLN A 90 -3.87 -0.43 -14.12
CA GLN A 90 -3.22 0.25 -15.23
C GLN A 90 -2.65 1.61 -14.84
N PRO A 91 -1.73 2.17 -15.64
CA PRO A 91 -1.26 3.53 -15.46
C PRO A 91 -2.40 4.55 -15.48
N LEU A 92 -2.22 5.66 -14.75
CA LEU A 92 -3.11 6.81 -14.87
C LEU A 92 -2.89 7.50 -16.21
N ALA A 93 -3.92 8.18 -16.71
CA ALA A 93 -3.81 8.99 -17.93
C ALA A 93 -2.77 10.10 -17.76
N ASP A 94 -2.78 10.75 -16.60
CA ASP A 94 -1.86 11.82 -16.24
C ASP A 94 -1.37 11.61 -14.80
N TYR A 95 -0.07 11.84 -14.60
CA TYR A 95 0.56 11.82 -13.27
C TYR A 95 0.84 13.25 -12.81
N PRO A 96 0.63 13.57 -11.52
CA PRO A 96 0.94 14.89 -10.98
C PRO A 96 2.44 15.21 -11.11
N THR A 97 2.74 16.48 -11.35
CA THR A 97 4.12 17.00 -11.31
C THR A 97 4.65 16.99 -9.88
N CYS A 98 5.97 16.83 -9.70
CA CYS A 98 6.59 16.89 -8.38
C CYS A 98 6.44 18.30 -7.79
N PRO A 99 5.82 18.46 -6.61
CA PRO A 99 5.76 19.74 -5.92
C PRO A 99 7.16 20.20 -5.51
N GLU A 100 7.42 21.51 -5.57
CA GLU A 100 8.73 22.07 -5.20
C GLU A 100 9.15 21.73 -3.76
N THR A 101 8.18 21.58 -2.86
CA THR A 101 8.39 21.21 -1.45
C THR A 101 8.92 19.78 -1.28
N LEU A 102 8.75 18.92 -2.30
CA LEU A 102 9.15 17.51 -2.28
C LEU A 102 10.22 17.16 -3.31
N LYS A 103 10.83 18.16 -3.98
CA LYS A 103 11.82 17.93 -5.04
C LYS A 103 13.01 17.06 -4.61
N ASP A 104 13.42 17.18 -3.36
CA ASP A 104 14.55 16.45 -2.78
C ASP A 104 14.17 14.99 -2.43
N MET A 105 12.89 14.62 -2.56
CA MET A 105 12.37 13.26 -2.38
C MET A 105 12.13 12.51 -3.71
N SER A 106 12.58 13.06 -4.84
CA SER A 106 12.22 12.57 -6.19
C SER A 106 12.70 11.15 -6.54
N ASP A 107 13.60 10.58 -5.74
CA ASP A 107 14.09 9.20 -5.86
C ASP A 107 13.11 8.14 -5.30
N LEU A 108 11.98 8.56 -4.70
CA LEU A 108 10.83 7.68 -4.43
C LEU A 108 10.16 7.29 -5.76
#